data_AF-A0A9P5RX17-F1
#
_entry.id   AF-A0A9P5RX17-F1
#
_cell.length_a   1.000
_cell.length_b   1.000
_cell.length_c   1.000
_cell.angle_alpha   90.00
_cell.angle_beta   90.00
_cell.angle_gamma   90.00
#
_symmetry.space_group_name_H-M   'P 1'
#
loop_
_entity.id
_entity.type
_entity.pdbx_description
1 polymer ?
#
loop_
_entity_poly.entity_id
_entity_poly.type
_entity_poly.pdbx_seq_one_letter_code
_entity_poly.pdbx_strand_id
1 'polypeptide(L)'
;MRWPVRVTATDNTYGARVSLAQDETLQAPQWANGLVPLKHIMILLSRESIIGDIDNIVHAFDQTLKMLHVTPTILDNSTVTYIGQRWVDLPVLASLHMVLDLERLVVDPQLLVCYPHLTDLWLQDNLHDYSCKYIIACLLAHLGRLGRLHLRGWPALTFDPATLTSTPSLIDLTIEIQYDYNDTDFKPFNPLTEELNQPYDIQTGSAASISRSAPRTFRMLHGCPALEDLSLDIRSSMPGEHVRFISEADLSVPTSNSRASPSSAVGCLCLPSLRRLDLSEEWVIDESVEPQLFAKAFPGVKKFSLTGRANTTRESLFKLFRIMPTTCGLVGYYGEDEDEDENEDGDDTLAVRIVGYGDGYIGYGSDHTVHYCLSKNVS
;
A
#
# COMPACT_ATOMS: atom_id res chain seq x y z
N MET A 1 -30.95 9.27 22.36
CA MET A 1 -29.92 8.97 23.37
C MET A 1 -28.60 9.12 22.64
N ARG A 2 -27.74 10.06 23.02
CA ARG A 2 -26.40 10.23 22.41
C ARG A 2 -25.42 9.41 23.25
N TRP A 3 -24.69 8.49 22.64
CA TRP A 3 -23.62 7.73 23.30
C TRP A 3 -22.32 8.54 23.31
N PRO A 4 -21.44 8.37 24.31
CA PRO A 4 -20.20 9.14 24.41
C PRO A 4 -19.19 8.69 23.34
N VAL A 5 -18.72 9.64 22.50
CA VAL A 5 -17.51 9.47 21.72
C VAL A 5 -16.35 9.28 22.70
N ARG A 6 -15.64 8.15 22.60
CA ARG A 6 -14.44 7.92 23.41
C ARG A 6 -13.24 8.52 22.68
N VAL A 7 -12.93 9.77 23.01
CA VAL A 7 -11.65 10.36 22.67
C VAL A 7 -10.63 9.93 23.72
N THR A 8 -9.63 9.15 23.30
CA THR A 8 -8.47 8.87 24.16
C THR A 8 -7.36 9.82 23.73
N ALA A 9 -7.21 10.91 24.46
CA ALA A 9 -6.06 11.78 24.32
C ALA A 9 -4.92 11.19 25.15
N THR A 10 -3.91 10.65 24.49
CA THR A 10 -2.67 10.22 25.14
C THR A 10 -1.69 11.39 25.14
N ASP A 11 -1.76 12.23 26.16
CA ASP A 11 -0.54 12.86 26.64
C ASP A 11 0.24 11.78 27.41
N ASN A 12 1.57 11.85 27.47
CA ASN A 12 2.45 10.82 28.06
C ASN A 12 2.25 10.56 29.59
N THR A 13 1.09 10.86 30.15
CA THR A 13 0.67 10.62 31.53
C THR A 13 -0.73 10.00 31.55
N TYR A 14 -0.79 8.70 31.84
CA TYR A 14 -1.93 7.87 32.24
C TYR A 14 -3.36 8.48 32.13
N GLY A 15 -4.10 8.04 31.10
CA GLY A 15 -5.51 7.66 31.16
C GLY A 15 -6.51 8.65 31.78
N ALA A 16 -6.69 9.83 31.19
CA ALA A 16 -7.86 10.67 31.45
C ALA A 16 -8.97 10.38 30.43
N ARG A 17 -10.18 10.12 30.91
CA ARG A 17 -11.41 10.01 30.11
C ARG A 17 -12.05 11.39 29.99
N VAL A 18 -12.28 11.87 28.78
CA VAL A 18 -13.08 13.08 28.54
C VAL A 18 -14.24 12.73 27.62
N SER A 19 -15.46 12.79 28.15
CA SER A 19 -16.69 12.74 27.34
C SER A 19 -17.12 14.17 27.03
N LEU A 20 -17.12 14.54 25.75
CA LEU A 20 -17.69 15.81 25.29
C LEU A 20 -19.15 15.60 24.92
N ALA A 21 -20.06 16.27 25.63
CA ALA A 21 -21.46 16.39 25.23
C ALA A 21 -21.65 17.70 24.45
N GLN A 22 -22.12 17.62 23.20
CA GLN A 22 -22.43 18.79 22.38
C GLN A 22 -23.77 19.40 22.78
N ASP A 23 -23.76 20.67 23.18
CA ASP A 23 -24.93 21.53 23.30
C ASP A 23 -25.02 22.40 22.03
N GLU A 24 -26.03 22.16 21.21
CA GLU A 24 -26.24 22.85 19.92
C GLU A 24 -26.92 24.20 20.17
N THR A 25 -26.13 25.23 20.44
CA THR A 25 -26.45 26.64 20.12
C THR A 25 -25.22 27.51 20.36
N LEU A 26 -24.30 27.58 19.39
CA LEU A 26 -23.09 28.40 19.51
C LEU A 26 -23.07 29.51 18.46
N GLN A 27 -23.51 30.71 18.88
CA GLN A 27 -22.79 31.92 18.50
C GLN A 27 -21.35 31.76 18.99
N ALA A 28 -20.36 32.06 18.14
CA ALA A 28 -18.94 31.94 18.44
C ALA A 28 -18.60 32.60 19.80
N PRO A 29 -18.30 31.82 20.87
CA PRO A 29 -17.96 32.38 22.17
C PRO A 29 -16.45 32.59 22.27
N GLN A 30 -16.09 33.36 23.28
CA GLN A 30 -14.74 33.77 23.63
C GLN A 30 -13.91 32.57 24.11
N TRP A 31 -13.04 32.02 23.26
CA TRP A 31 -12.06 30.97 23.64
C TRP A 31 -10.83 31.61 24.31
N ALA A 32 -11.07 32.51 25.28
CA ALA A 32 -10.02 33.25 25.99
C ALA A 32 -9.22 32.38 26.98
N ASN A 33 -9.69 31.17 27.27
CA ASN A 33 -8.95 30.14 27.98
C ASN A 33 -8.50 29.12 26.92
N GLY A 34 -7.30 29.29 26.38
CA GLY A 34 -6.81 28.53 25.22
C GLY A 34 -6.99 27.03 25.37
N LEU A 35 -7.42 26.37 24.29
CA LEU A 35 -7.49 24.92 24.24
C LEU A 35 -6.12 24.32 24.57
N VAL A 36 -6.13 23.21 25.30
CA VAL A 36 -4.92 22.41 25.51
C VAL A 36 -4.49 21.86 24.14
N PRO A 37 -3.24 22.07 23.72
CA PRO A 37 -2.77 21.61 22.42
C PRO A 37 -2.81 20.09 22.36
N LEU A 38 -3.54 19.54 21.38
CA LEU A 38 -3.66 18.10 21.20
C LEU A 38 -2.70 17.66 20.09
N LYS A 39 -1.73 16.81 20.45
CA LYS A 39 -0.69 16.36 19.51
C LYS A 39 -1.01 15.00 18.89
N HIS A 40 -1.59 14.10 19.65
CA HIS A 40 -1.90 12.74 19.20
C HIS A 40 -3.34 12.46 19.58
N ILE A 41 -4.10 11.95 18.61
CA ILE A 41 -5.46 11.52 18.86
C ILE A 41 -5.70 10.16 18.24
N MET A 42 -6.34 9.29 19.03
CA MET A 42 -6.89 8.03 18.56
C MET A 42 -8.40 8.09 18.74
N ILE A 43 -9.12 7.98 17.62
CA ILE A 43 -10.58 8.02 17.56
C ILE A 43 -11.07 6.61 17.28
N LEU A 44 -11.82 6.08 18.25
CA LEU A 44 -12.54 4.83 18.11
C LEU A 44 -13.97 5.14 17.67
N LEU A 45 -14.24 4.95 16.38
CA LEU A 45 -15.52 5.32 15.79
C LEU A 45 -16.63 4.36 16.22
N SER A 46 -17.78 4.91 16.60
CA SER A 46 -19.00 4.17 16.91
C SER A 46 -20.11 4.58 15.95
N ARG A 47 -21.11 3.70 15.73
CA ARG A 47 -22.16 3.80 14.70
C ARG A 47 -22.77 5.18 14.40
N GLU A 48 -22.87 6.07 15.39
CA GLU A 48 -23.74 7.25 15.31
C GLU A 48 -23.03 8.57 15.03
N SER A 49 -21.70 8.66 15.15
CA SER A 49 -20.98 9.92 14.89
C SER A 49 -19.57 9.67 14.38
N ILE A 50 -19.36 9.87 13.07
CA ILE A 50 -18.10 9.43 12.46
C ILE A 50 -17.41 10.56 11.72
N ILE A 51 -18.06 11.17 10.74
CA ILE A 51 -17.33 12.08 9.84
C ILE A 51 -17.28 13.51 10.39
N GLY A 52 -18.43 14.03 10.85
CA GLY A 52 -18.51 15.41 11.33
C GLY A 52 -17.57 15.69 12.50
N ASP A 53 -17.38 14.70 13.39
CA ASP A 53 -16.51 14.86 14.56
C ASP A 53 -15.03 14.83 14.18
N ILE A 54 -14.61 14.01 13.22
CA ILE A 54 -13.22 14.00 12.74
C ILE A 54 -12.87 15.36 12.16
N ASP A 55 -13.69 15.90 11.26
CA ASP A 55 -13.45 17.21 10.64
C ASP A 55 -13.39 18.32 11.69
N ASN A 56 -14.29 18.28 12.69
CA ASN A 56 -14.30 19.26 13.78
C ASN A 56 -13.03 19.17 14.64
N ILE A 57 -12.56 17.96 14.95
CA ILE A 57 -11.32 17.74 15.71
C ILE A 57 -10.12 18.23 14.92
N VAL A 58 -10.02 17.84 13.65
CA VAL A 58 -8.93 18.26 12.77
C VAL A 58 -8.89 19.77 12.65
N HIS A 59 -10.05 20.40 12.48
CA HIS A 59 -10.15 21.86 12.44
C HIS A 59 -9.79 22.53 13.78
N ALA A 60 -10.22 21.98 14.91
CA ALA A 60 -9.96 22.54 16.23
C ALA A 60 -8.48 22.45 16.66
N PHE A 61 -7.72 21.50 16.09
CA PHE A 61 -6.35 21.19 16.48
C PHE A 61 -5.36 21.27 15.31
N ASP A 62 -5.72 21.96 14.24
CA ASP A 62 -4.97 22.07 12.97
C ASP A 62 -3.48 22.44 13.15
N GLN A 63 -3.19 23.35 14.07
CA GLN A 63 -1.82 23.83 14.36
C GLN A 63 -1.02 22.91 15.29
N THR A 64 -1.66 21.92 15.93
CA THR A 64 -1.03 21.13 17.00
C THR A 64 -1.02 19.63 16.75
N LEU A 65 -1.92 19.15 15.90
CA LEU A 65 -2.16 17.73 15.66
C LEU A 65 -1.05 17.12 14.81
N LYS A 66 -0.23 16.28 15.44
CA LYS A 66 0.89 15.57 14.80
C LYS A 66 0.52 14.17 14.32
N MET A 67 -0.42 13.52 14.99
CA MET A 67 -0.87 12.17 14.67
C MET A 67 -2.38 12.06 14.81
N LEU A 68 -3.01 11.52 13.79
CA LEU A 68 -4.42 11.17 13.77
C LEU A 68 -4.57 9.70 13.43
N HIS A 69 -5.12 8.93 14.36
CA HIS A 69 -5.47 7.53 14.17
C HIS A 69 -6.98 7.35 14.32
N VAL A 70 -7.61 6.77 13.31
CA VAL A 70 -9.05 6.51 13.26
C VAL A 70 -9.28 5.02 12.98
N THR A 71 -10.05 4.36 13.84
CA THR A 71 -10.41 2.94 13.72
C THR A 71 -11.88 2.73 14.12
N PRO A 72 -12.70 1.97 13.36
CA PRO A 72 -14.06 1.63 13.74
C PRO A 72 -14.06 0.60 14.87
N THR A 73 -15.09 0.67 15.70
CA THR A 73 -15.30 -0.33 16.76
C THR A 73 -16.22 -1.43 16.30
N ILE A 74 -17.43 -1.11 15.82
CA ILE A 74 -18.41 -2.07 15.29
C ILE A 74 -19.40 -1.29 14.41
N LEU A 75 -19.58 -1.69 13.15
CA LEU A 75 -20.56 -1.10 12.24
C LEU A 75 -21.40 -2.20 11.61
N ASP A 76 -22.74 -2.02 11.61
CA ASP A 76 -23.60 -2.78 10.70
C ASP A 76 -23.93 -1.82 9.56
N ASN A 77 -23.67 -2.27 8.33
CA ASN A 77 -23.94 -1.63 7.04
C ASN A 77 -22.76 -0.90 6.41
N SER A 78 -22.56 -1.17 5.12
CA SER A 78 -21.61 -0.47 4.24
C SER A 78 -22.04 0.98 4.03
N THR A 79 -21.30 1.91 4.63
CA THR A 79 -21.38 3.36 4.38
C THR A 79 -20.13 3.82 3.60
N VAL A 80 -20.16 5.07 3.13
CA VAL A 80 -19.02 5.72 2.48
C VAL A 80 -18.55 6.84 3.40
N THR A 81 -17.26 6.82 3.75
CA THR A 81 -16.61 7.83 4.57
C THR A 81 -15.67 8.66 3.73
N TYR A 82 -15.98 9.96 3.62
CA TYR A 82 -15.16 10.93 2.90
C TYR A 82 -14.22 11.61 3.87
N ILE A 83 -12.94 11.71 3.52
CA ILE A 83 -11.92 12.36 4.34
C ILE A 83 -11.20 13.46 3.54
N GLY A 84 -10.77 14.53 4.21
CA GLY A 84 -9.91 15.56 3.62
C GLY A 84 -10.59 16.75 2.96
N GLN A 85 -11.88 16.67 2.59
CA GLN A 85 -12.58 17.74 1.86
C GLN A 85 -12.57 19.11 2.55
N ARG A 86 -12.41 19.13 3.88
CA ARG A 86 -12.47 20.34 4.72
C ARG A 86 -11.24 20.52 5.60
N TRP A 87 -10.24 19.68 5.41
CA TRP A 87 -9.05 19.73 6.24
C TRP A 87 -8.15 20.84 5.72
N VAL A 88 -8.23 22.00 6.36
CA VAL A 88 -7.38 23.13 6.02
C VAL A 88 -6.08 23.01 6.80
N ASP A 89 -4.97 23.02 6.07
CA ASP A 89 -3.60 23.23 6.54
C ASP A 89 -3.27 22.58 7.90
N LEU A 90 -2.74 21.36 7.88
CA LEU A 90 -2.25 20.64 9.06
C LEU A 90 -0.73 20.63 9.01
N PRO A 91 -0.06 21.77 9.25
CA PRO A 91 1.36 21.95 8.97
C PRO A 91 2.26 21.07 9.84
N VAL A 92 1.72 20.53 10.94
CA VAL A 92 2.47 19.68 11.88
C VAL A 92 2.05 18.22 11.83
N LEU A 93 1.10 17.84 10.97
CA LEU A 93 0.65 16.45 10.83
C LEU A 93 1.77 15.61 10.18
N ALA A 94 2.28 14.65 10.94
CA ALA A 94 3.34 13.74 10.53
C ALA A 94 2.79 12.32 10.29
N SER A 95 1.73 11.91 10.98
CA SER A 95 1.18 10.56 10.88
C SER A 95 -0.33 10.58 10.71
N LEU A 96 -0.83 9.89 9.67
CA LEU A 96 -2.25 9.75 9.38
C LEU A 96 -2.58 8.27 9.19
N HIS A 97 -3.39 7.73 10.09
CA HIS A 97 -3.80 6.34 10.10
C HIS A 97 -5.32 6.27 10.09
N MET A 98 -5.89 5.73 9.01
CA MET A 98 -7.31 5.47 8.89
C MET A 98 -7.54 4.06 8.40
N VAL A 99 -8.16 3.25 9.25
CA VAL A 99 -8.50 1.86 8.95
C VAL A 99 -10.00 1.76 9.06
N LEU A 100 -10.72 1.48 7.97
CA LEU A 100 -12.17 1.35 7.92
C LEU A 100 -12.58 -0.01 7.34
N ASP A 101 -12.67 -1.04 8.19
CA ASP A 101 -12.88 -2.42 7.70
C ASP A 101 -14.24 -2.65 7.01
N LEU A 102 -15.25 -1.85 7.32
CA LEU A 102 -16.63 -2.07 6.86
C LEU A 102 -17.21 -0.89 6.07
N GLU A 103 -16.41 0.15 5.82
CA GLU A 103 -16.83 1.35 5.10
C GLU A 103 -15.88 1.65 3.96
N ARG A 104 -16.37 2.29 2.90
CA ARG A 104 -15.50 2.76 1.82
C ARG A 104 -14.77 4.02 2.29
N LEU A 105 -13.44 4.01 2.26
CA LEU A 105 -12.62 5.17 2.57
C LEU A 105 -12.35 6.00 1.31
N VAL A 106 -13.12 7.07 1.11
CA VAL A 106 -12.93 7.99 -0.02
C VAL A 106 -12.03 9.15 0.40
N VAL A 107 -10.83 9.15 -0.16
CA VAL A 107 -9.81 10.17 0.08
C VAL A 107 -10.06 11.37 -0.84
N ASP A 108 -10.07 12.60 -0.28
CA ASP A 108 -10.09 13.80 -1.09
C ASP A 108 -8.85 13.85 -2.01
N PRO A 109 -9.00 14.14 -3.32
CA PRO A 109 -7.87 14.10 -4.25
C PRO A 109 -6.72 15.06 -3.90
N GLN A 110 -6.99 16.12 -3.14
CA GLN A 110 -6.00 17.11 -2.73
C GLN A 110 -5.37 16.79 -1.37
N LEU A 111 -5.90 15.81 -0.63
CA LEU A 111 -5.46 15.49 0.74
C LEU A 111 -3.92 15.42 0.81
N LEU A 112 -3.31 14.58 -0.01
CA LEU A 112 -1.85 14.36 0.05
C LEU A 112 -1.01 15.56 -0.41
N VAL A 113 -1.55 16.43 -1.27
CA VAL A 113 -0.87 17.66 -1.70
C VAL A 113 -0.75 18.64 -0.53
N CYS A 114 -1.74 18.66 0.36
CA CYS A 114 -1.81 19.57 1.50
C CYS A 114 -0.89 19.17 2.67
N TYR A 115 -0.35 17.95 2.71
CA TYR A 115 0.45 17.45 3.84
C TYR A 115 1.85 16.96 3.44
N PRO A 116 2.74 17.86 2.97
CA PRO A 116 4.10 17.50 2.56
C PRO A 116 5.00 17.04 3.73
N HIS A 117 4.53 17.14 4.98
CA HIS A 117 5.26 16.78 6.18
C HIS A 117 4.98 15.38 6.71
N LEU A 118 4.07 14.63 6.06
CA LEU A 118 3.78 13.25 6.44
C LEU A 118 5.04 12.37 6.38
N THR A 119 5.24 11.61 7.44
CA THR A 119 6.25 10.55 7.59
C THR A 119 5.61 9.17 7.53
N ASP A 120 4.36 9.03 7.96
CA ASP A 120 3.65 7.76 8.04
C ASP A 120 2.22 7.93 7.53
N LEU A 121 1.85 7.16 6.51
CA LEU A 121 0.50 7.16 5.95
C LEU A 121 -0.04 5.74 5.88
N TRP A 122 -1.13 5.48 6.59
CA TRP A 122 -1.87 4.23 6.54
C TRP A 122 -3.33 4.53 6.21
N LEU A 123 -3.77 4.16 5.01
CA LEU A 123 -5.15 4.31 4.58
C LEU A 123 -5.67 2.96 4.11
N GLN A 124 -6.71 2.48 4.75
CA GLN A 124 -7.25 1.16 4.51
C GLN A 124 -8.77 1.19 4.56
N ASP A 125 -9.38 0.54 3.57
CA ASP A 125 -10.67 -0.12 3.75
C ASP A 125 -10.58 -1.58 3.32
N ASN A 126 -11.53 -2.40 3.80
CA ASN A 126 -11.60 -3.83 3.47
C ASN A 126 -12.84 -4.16 2.63
N LEU A 127 -13.30 -3.22 1.81
CA LEU A 127 -14.38 -3.52 0.88
C LEU A 127 -13.86 -4.31 -0.32
N HIS A 128 -14.75 -5.01 -1.01
CA HIS A 128 -14.40 -5.79 -2.21
C HIS A 128 -15.21 -5.37 -3.44
N ASP A 129 -16.35 -4.68 -3.27
CA ASP A 129 -17.17 -4.17 -4.37
C ASP A 129 -16.74 -2.76 -4.74
N TYR A 130 -15.72 -2.69 -5.59
CA TYR A 130 -15.24 -1.46 -6.19
C TYR A 130 -15.80 -1.31 -7.60
N SER A 131 -15.99 -0.06 -8.04
CA SER A 131 -16.39 0.21 -9.41
C SER A 131 -15.49 1.30 -9.99
N CYS A 132 -14.78 0.97 -11.06
CA CYS A 132 -13.80 1.85 -11.69
C CYS A 132 -14.37 3.20 -12.11
N LYS A 133 -15.67 3.25 -12.44
CA LYS A 133 -16.38 4.50 -12.79
C LYS A 133 -16.37 5.56 -11.67
N TYR A 134 -16.09 5.17 -10.44
CA TYR A 134 -16.04 6.08 -9.29
C TYR A 134 -14.62 6.34 -8.78
N ILE A 135 -13.60 5.68 -9.34
CA ILE A 135 -12.22 5.90 -8.95
C ILE A 135 -11.82 7.30 -9.43
N ILE A 136 -11.55 8.18 -8.46
CA ILE A 136 -10.98 9.50 -8.70
C ILE A 136 -9.56 9.44 -8.16
N ALA A 137 -8.58 9.52 -9.06
CA ALA A 137 -7.18 9.54 -8.67
C ALA A 137 -6.88 10.77 -7.81
N CYS A 138 -6.06 10.57 -6.79
CA CYS A 138 -5.44 11.63 -6.03
C CYS A 138 -4.55 12.46 -6.95
N LEU A 139 -4.32 13.72 -6.57
CA LEU A 139 -3.36 14.55 -7.26
C LEU A 139 -1.94 14.14 -6.89
N LEU A 140 -1.03 14.31 -7.84
CA LEU A 140 0.41 14.17 -7.63
C LEU A 140 0.86 15.00 -6.41
N ALA A 141 1.32 14.31 -5.37
CA ALA A 141 1.83 14.93 -4.16
C ALA A 141 3.35 14.88 -4.09
N HIS A 142 3.95 15.79 -3.32
CA HIS A 142 5.39 15.83 -3.05
C HIS A 142 5.65 15.43 -1.61
N LEU A 143 5.88 14.13 -1.39
CA LEU A 143 5.93 13.54 -0.05
C LEU A 143 7.37 13.20 0.36
N GLY A 144 8.25 14.19 0.32
CA GLY A 144 9.70 14.00 0.49
C GLY A 144 10.16 13.35 1.80
N ARG A 145 9.31 13.41 2.83
CA ARG A 145 9.58 12.89 4.19
C ARG A 145 8.86 11.58 4.49
N LEU A 146 8.01 11.10 3.59
CA LEU A 146 7.22 9.90 3.80
C LEU A 146 8.16 8.68 3.87
N GLY A 147 8.16 8.03 5.03
CA GLY A 147 8.93 6.83 5.31
C GLY A 147 8.12 5.54 5.19
N ARG A 148 6.81 5.60 5.49
CA ARG A 148 5.93 4.44 5.41
C ARG A 148 4.65 4.78 4.68
N LEU A 149 4.29 3.96 3.71
CA LEU A 149 3.07 4.07 2.92
C LEU A 149 2.36 2.72 2.88
N HIS A 150 1.23 2.63 3.58
CA HIS A 150 0.35 1.47 3.55
C HIS A 150 -1.00 1.88 2.97
N LEU A 151 -1.32 1.34 1.80
CA LEU A 151 -2.57 1.60 1.10
C LEU A 151 -3.28 0.29 0.84
N ARG A 152 -4.53 0.19 1.29
CA ARG A 152 -5.33 -1.01 1.09
C ARG A 152 -6.75 -0.66 0.66
N GLY A 153 -7.24 -1.34 -0.37
CA GLY A 153 -8.61 -1.16 -0.84
C GLY A 153 -8.79 0.11 -1.68
N TRP A 154 -9.80 0.94 -1.40
CA TRP A 154 -10.06 2.15 -2.19
C TRP A 154 -8.89 3.15 -2.24
N PRO A 155 -8.20 3.45 -1.12
CA PRO A 155 -6.98 4.28 -1.14
C PRO A 155 -5.88 3.77 -2.06
N ALA A 156 -5.71 2.45 -2.22
CA ALA A 156 -4.73 1.87 -3.13
C ALA A 156 -5.11 2.12 -4.59
N LEU A 157 -6.41 2.09 -4.91
CA LEU A 157 -6.95 2.33 -6.25
C LEU A 157 -6.92 3.80 -6.66
N THR A 158 -7.07 4.72 -5.71
CA THR A 158 -7.07 6.17 -5.99
C THR A 158 -5.70 6.82 -5.85
N PHE A 159 -4.67 6.14 -5.36
CA PHE A 159 -3.35 6.74 -5.20
C PHE A 159 -2.67 7.05 -6.54
N ASP A 160 -2.07 8.24 -6.68
CA ASP A 160 -1.27 8.58 -7.85
C ASP A 160 0.16 8.00 -7.71
N PRO A 161 0.52 6.98 -8.51
CA PRO A 161 1.82 6.33 -8.44
C PRO A 161 3.00 7.27 -8.71
N ALA A 162 2.79 8.36 -9.46
CA ALA A 162 3.86 9.33 -9.73
C ALA A 162 4.32 10.05 -8.44
N THR A 163 3.50 10.05 -7.38
CA THR A 163 3.89 10.55 -6.05
C THR A 163 5.14 9.86 -5.52
N LEU A 164 5.33 8.57 -5.81
CA LEU A 164 6.51 7.79 -5.37
C LEU A 164 7.83 8.30 -5.94
N THR A 165 7.79 9.00 -7.08
CA THR A 165 8.99 9.61 -7.66
C THR A 165 9.56 10.75 -6.80
N SER A 166 8.74 11.28 -5.88
CA SER A 166 9.07 12.37 -4.96
C SER A 166 9.23 11.93 -3.51
N THR A 167 9.29 10.62 -3.23
CA THR A 167 9.38 10.03 -1.87
C THR A 167 10.73 9.34 -1.63
N PRO A 168 11.87 10.06 -1.61
CA PRO A 168 13.19 9.46 -1.45
C PRO A 168 13.42 8.82 -0.09
N SER A 169 12.63 9.18 0.91
CA SER A 169 12.72 8.66 2.28
C SER A 169 11.88 7.41 2.51
N LEU A 170 11.17 6.91 1.49
CA LEU A 170 10.24 5.78 1.64
C LEU A 170 11.03 4.49 1.91
N ILE A 171 10.76 3.87 3.05
CA ILE A 171 11.39 2.64 3.55
C ILE A 171 10.45 1.45 3.38
N ASP A 172 9.16 1.66 3.63
CA ASP A 172 8.12 0.63 3.57
C ASP A 172 6.99 1.06 2.63
N LEU A 173 6.74 0.26 1.61
CA LEU A 173 5.63 0.42 0.67
C LEU A 173 4.79 -0.84 0.64
N THR A 174 3.53 -0.70 1.04
CA THR A 174 2.51 -1.75 0.92
C THR A 174 1.32 -1.21 0.12
N ILE A 175 1.00 -1.86 -0.99
CA ILE A 175 -0.18 -1.59 -1.80
C ILE A 175 -0.97 -2.89 -1.95
N GLU A 176 -2.18 -2.91 -1.40
CA GLU A 176 -3.02 -4.10 -1.35
C GLU A 176 -4.43 -3.83 -1.89
N ILE A 177 -4.96 -4.78 -2.65
CA ILE A 177 -6.37 -4.87 -3.01
C ILE A 177 -6.89 -6.15 -2.36
N GLN A 178 -7.58 -6.01 -1.23
CA GLN A 178 -8.08 -7.17 -0.49
C GLN A 178 -9.23 -7.84 -1.24
N TYR A 179 -9.20 -9.18 -1.25
CA TYR A 179 -10.29 -10.04 -1.64
C TYR A 179 -10.55 -11.06 -0.53
N ASP A 180 -11.81 -11.26 -0.13
CA ASP A 180 -12.19 -12.34 0.79
C ASP A 180 -12.59 -13.59 0.00
N TYR A 181 -11.78 -14.65 0.14
CA TYR A 181 -12.05 -15.94 -0.51
C TYR A 181 -13.22 -16.70 0.13
N ASN A 182 -13.63 -16.34 1.34
CA ASN A 182 -14.65 -17.09 2.08
C ASN A 182 -16.08 -16.73 1.65
N ASP A 183 -16.27 -15.61 0.96
CA ASP A 183 -17.58 -15.18 0.51
C ASP A 183 -17.87 -15.68 -0.91
N THR A 184 -18.46 -16.88 -1.00
CA THR A 184 -18.85 -17.52 -2.27
C THR A 184 -19.93 -16.75 -3.03
N ASP A 185 -20.64 -15.83 -2.38
CA ASP A 185 -21.69 -15.02 -2.99
C ASP A 185 -21.13 -13.69 -3.53
N PHE A 186 -19.84 -13.40 -3.28
CA PHE A 186 -19.25 -12.12 -3.66
C PHE A 186 -19.04 -12.02 -5.17
N LYS A 187 -19.51 -10.91 -5.75
CA LYS A 187 -19.23 -10.63 -7.16
C LYS A 187 -17.79 -10.16 -7.32
N PRO A 188 -16.98 -10.87 -8.13
CA PRO A 188 -15.61 -10.51 -8.37
C PRO A 188 -15.45 -9.04 -8.83
N PHE A 189 -14.54 -8.28 -8.19
CA PHE A 189 -14.06 -7.01 -8.76
C PHE A 189 -13.26 -7.31 -10.02
N ASN A 190 -13.89 -7.14 -11.17
CA ASN A 190 -13.25 -7.22 -12.48
C ASN A 190 -13.07 -5.80 -13.00
N PRO A 191 -11.93 -5.13 -12.71
CA PRO A 191 -11.61 -3.92 -13.43
C PRO A 191 -11.49 -4.34 -14.89
N LEU A 192 -12.47 -3.94 -15.72
CA LEU A 192 -12.46 -4.27 -17.13
C LEU A 192 -11.07 -3.91 -17.66
N THR A 193 -10.38 -4.85 -18.29
CA THR A 193 -9.00 -4.66 -18.79
C THR A 193 -8.88 -3.42 -19.69
N GLU A 194 -10.00 -2.98 -20.27
CA GLU A 194 -10.15 -1.75 -21.05
C GLU A 194 -10.12 -0.47 -20.20
N GLU A 195 -10.59 -0.49 -18.96
CA GLU A 195 -10.64 0.65 -18.03
C GLU A 195 -9.27 0.92 -17.38
N LEU A 196 -8.49 -0.13 -17.05
CA LEU A 196 -7.12 0.04 -16.53
C LEU A 196 -6.13 0.58 -17.57
N ASN A 197 -6.40 0.33 -18.86
CA ASN A 197 -5.57 0.79 -19.97
C ASN A 197 -6.02 2.14 -20.53
N GLN A 198 -7.20 2.63 -20.13
CA GLN A 198 -7.55 4.02 -20.38
C GLN A 198 -6.71 4.87 -19.41
N PRO A 199 -5.87 5.80 -19.90
CA PRO A 199 -5.44 6.86 -19.02
C PRO A 199 -6.73 7.47 -18.51
N TYR A 200 -6.98 7.38 -17.19
CA TYR A 200 -8.01 8.22 -16.59
C TYR A 200 -7.66 9.62 -17.09
N ASP A 201 -8.52 10.20 -17.92
CA ASP A 201 -8.36 11.54 -18.43
C ASP A 201 -8.43 12.46 -17.21
N ILE A 202 -7.33 12.54 -16.46
CA ILE A 202 -7.05 13.62 -15.55
C ILE A 202 -7.09 14.81 -16.50
N GLN A 203 -8.17 15.58 -16.45
CA GLN A 203 -8.44 16.74 -17.29
C GLN A 203 -7.41 17.87 -17.04
N THR A 204 -6.13 17.54 -17.12
CA THR A 204 -5.06 18.47 -17.40
C THR A 204 -5.32 18.91 -18.83
N GLY A 205 -5.88 20.11 -19.01
CA GLY A 205 -6.34 20.67 -20.30
C GLY A 205 -5.24 20.91 -21.33
N SER A 206 -4.26 20.02 -21.45
CA SER A 206 -3.16 20.06 -22.39
C SER A 206 -3.34 18.96 -23.42
N ALA A 207 -3.81 19.33 -24.62
CA ALA A 207 -4.10 18.45 -25.75
C ALA A 207 -2.83 17.91 -26.46
N ALA A 208 -1.82 17.49 -25.70
CA ALA A 208 -0.69 16.74 -26.23
C ALA A 208 -1.06 15.25 -26.30
N SER A 209 -0.88 14.63 -27.45
CA SER A 209 -1.15 13.21 -27.71
C SER A 209 -0.37 12.31 -26.76
N ILE A 210 -1.01 11.86 -25.67
CA ILE A 210 -0.43 10.91 -24.72
C ILE A 210 -0.48 9.51 -25.35
N SER A 211 0.71 8.94 -25.56
CA SER A 211 0.90 7.57 -26.03
C SER A 211 0.27 6.60 -25.03
N ARG A 212 -0.54 5.65 -25.54
CA ARG A 212 -1.19 4.55 -24.82
C ARG A 212 -0.18 3.52 -24.30
N SER A 213 0.79 3.93 -23.47
CA SER A 213 1.67 2.97 -22.80
C SER A 213 0.97 2.44 -21.56
N ALA A 214 0.80 1.11 -21.50
CA ALA A 214 0.34 0.40 -20.31
C ALA A 214 1.04 0.92 -19.03
N PRO A 215 0.36 0.94 -17.88
CA PRO A 215 0.93 1.41 -16.62
C PRO A 215 2.19 0.59 -16.28
N ARG A 216 3.36 1.25 -16.36
CA ARG A 216 4.67 0.64 -16.13
C ARG A 216 4.96 0.64 -14.63
N THR A 217 4.68 -0.49 -13.97
CA THR A 217 4.45 -0.60 -12.52
C THR A 217 5.70 -0.33 -11.68
N PHE A 218 6.90 -0.70 -12.11
CA PHE A 218 8.10 -0.50 -11.28
C PHE A 218 8.79 0.84 -11.50
N ARG A 219 8.48 1.56 -12.59
CA ARG A 219 9.12 2.84 -12.90
C ARG A 219 8.84 3.91 -11.87
N MET A 220 7.68 3.85 -11.21
CA MET A 220 7.35 4.78 -10.13
C MET A 220 8.33 4.69 -8.95
N LEU A 221 8.98 3.53 -8.73
CA LEU A 221 9.89 3.31 -7.61
C LEU A 221 11.28 3.92 -7.79
N HIS A 222 11.62 4.46 -8.96
CA HIS A 222 12.95 5.04 -9.19
C HIS A 222 13.28 6.22 -8.26
N GLY A 223 12.26 6.84 -7.65
CA GLY A 223 12.40 7.90 -6.66
C GLY A 223 12.58 7.40 -5.22
N CYS A 224 12.60 6.08 -4.97
CA CYS A 224 12.61 5.49 -3.62
C CYS A 224 13.91 4.71 -3.33
N PRO A 225 15.10 5.34 -3.32
CA PRO A 225 16.37 4.63 -3.09
C PRO A 225 16.50 4.02 -1.69
N ALA A 226 15.73 4.51 -0.72
CA ALA A 226 15.69 4.02 0.66
C ALA A 226 14.72 2.85 0.89
N LEU A 227 14.00 2.40 -0.15
CA LEU A 227 12.98 1.36 0.00
C LEU A 227 13.62 0.04 0.46
N GLU A 228 13.20 -0.45 1.63
CA GLU A 228 13.66 -1.72 2.22
C GLU A 228 12.61 -2.81 2.09
N ASP A 229 11.33 -2.47 2.22
CA ASP A 229 10.22 -3.42 2.16
C ASP A 229 9.22 -2.99 1.07
N LEU A 230 8.96 -3.90 0.13
CA LEU A 230 7.95 -3.74 -0.92
C LEU A 230 6.98 -4.90 -0.89
N SER A 231 5.71 -4.61 -0.62
CA SER A 231 4.60 -5.56 -0.72
C SER A 231 3.57 -5.06 -1.74
N LEU A 232 3.35 -5.86 -2.78
CA LEU A 232 2.31 -5.61 -3.79
C LEU A 232 1.36 -6.80 -3.81
N ASP A 233 0.16 -6.61 -3.27
CA ASP A 233 -0.92 -7.60 -3.29
C ASP A 233 -2.07 -7.10 -4.17
N ILE A 234 -2.11 -7.55 -5.42
CA ILE A 234 -3.10 -7.09 -6.41
C ILE A 234 -3.95 -8.29 -6.81
N ARG A 235 -4.92 -8.63 -5.95
CA ARG A 235 -5.83 -9.76 -6.16
C ARG A 235 -6.79 -9.51 -7.31
N SER A 236 -6.80 -10.44 -8.25
CA SER A 236 -7.89 -10.59 -9.19
C SER A 236 -8.93 -11.49 -8.56
N SER A 237 -10.17 -11.15 -8.81
CA SER A 237 -11.29 -11.91 -8.30
C SER A 237 -11.67 -13.07 -9.22
N MET A 238 -11.21 -13.06 -10.48
CA MET A 238 -11.16 -14.24 -11.35
C MET A 238 -9.69 -14.66 -11.63
N PRO A 239 -9.32 -15.92 -11.32
CA PRO A 239 -8.03 -16.47 -11.74
C PRO A 239 -7.84 -16.36 -13.26
N GLY A 240 -6.64 -15.97 -13.70
CA GLY A 240 -6.24 -15.83 -15.09
C GLY A 240 -6.62 -14.50 -15.75
N GLU A 241 -7.46 -13.66 -15.14
CA GLU A 241 -7.95 -12.43 -15.78
C GLU A 241 -6.92 -11.28 -15.73
N HIS A 242 -6.12 -11.22 -14.67
CA HIS A 242 -5.21 -10.10 -14.42
C HIS A 242 -3.77 -10.56 -14.17
N VAL A 243 -3.25 -11.35 -15.10
CA VAL A 243 -1.82 -11.68 -15.12
C VAL A 243 -0.99 -10.41 -15.28
N ARG A 244 -0.08 -10.15 -14.34
CA ARG A 244 0.87 -9.03 -14.38
C ARG A 244 2.20 -9.53 -14.91
N PHE A 245 2.68 -8.92 -15.98
CA PHE A 245 3.97 -9.26 -16.57
C PHE A 245 5.04 -8.25 -16.14
N ILE A 246 6.12 -8.74 -15.53
CA ILE A 246 7.32 -7.94 -15.29
C ILE A 246 8.23 -8.09 -16.51
N SER A 247 8.41 -7.00 -17.25
CA SER A 247 9.17 -6.93 -18.50
C SER A 247 10.34 -5.94 -18.42
N GLU A 248 11.17 -5.88 -19.46
CA GLU A 248 12.33 -4.96 -19.50
C GLU A 248 11.85 -3.49 -19.50
N ALA A 249 10.64 -3.25 -20.01
CA ALA A 249 10.02 -1.93 -19.96
C ALA A 249 9.79 -1.47 -18.51
N ASP A 250 9.50 -2.36 -17.58
CA ASP A 250 9.24 -2.02 -16.17
C ASP A 250 10.53 -1.70 -15.41
N LEU A 251 11.64 -2.30 -15.82
CA LEU A 251 12.96 -2.08 -15.24
C LEU A 251 13.75 -0.95 -15.88
N SER A 252 13.27 -0.35 -16.97
CA SER A 252 13.97 0.74 -17.67
C SER A 252 13.55 2.12 -17.17
N VAL A 253 14.54 2.93 -16.80
CA VAL A 253 14.34 4.32 -16.38
C VAL A 253 14.59 5.27 -17.56
N PRO A 254 13.68 6.21 -17.85
CA PRO A 254 13.92 7.23 -18.87
C PRO A 254 15.20 8.01 -18.56
N THR A 255 16.18 7.99 -19.45
CA THR A 255 17.41 8.74 -19.28
C THR A 255 17.14 10.19 -19.70
N SER A 256 16.82 11.05 -18.73
CA SER A 256 16.21 12.36 -18.98
C SER A 256 17.04 13.37 -19.79
N ASN A 257 18.31 13.14 -20.11
CA ASN A 257 19.19 14.26 -20.48
C ASN A 257 20.27 14.01 -21.55
N SER A 258 20.07 13.11 -22.51
CA SER A 258 21.10 12.94 -23.55
C SER A 258 20.57 13.13 -24.96
N ARG A 259 20.80 14.33 -25.51
CA ARG A 259 20.93 14.55 -26.97
C ARG A 259 22.09 13.72 -27.57
N ALA A 260 22.84 12.96 -26.78
CA ALA A 260 23.92 12.12 -27.27
C ALA A 260 23.34 10.79 -27.80
N SER A 261 23.75 10.50 -29.02
CA SER A 261 23.81 9.23 -29.75
C SER A 261 22.87 8.08 -29.32
N PRO A 262 22.19 7.42 -30.28
CA PRO A 262 21.23 6.32 -30.05
C PRO A 262 21.81 5.03 -29.42
N SER A 263 23.05 5.06 -28.91
CA SER A 263 23.70 3.96 -28.20
C SER A 263 23.87 4.21 -26.70
N SER A 264 23.30 5.29 -26.14
CA SER A 264 23.36 5.55 -24.69
C SER A 264 22.58 4.46 -23.95
N ALA A 265 23.27 3.75 -23.06
CA ALA A 265 22.70 2.65 -22.27
C ALA A 265 21.42 3.11 -21.55
N VAL A 266 20.34 2.36 -21.73
CA VAL A 266 19.09 2.59 -21.00
C VAL A 266 19.36 2.36 -19.52
N GLY A 267 19.12 3.38 -18.69
CA GLY A 267 19.23 3.24 -17.24
C GLY A 267 18.31 2.13 -16.74
N CYS A 268 18.80 1.29 -15.84
CA CYS A 268 18.00 0.28 -15.16
C CYS A 268 17.54 0.83 -13.81
N LEU A 269 16.31 0.51 -13.40
CA LEU A 269 15.83 0.71 -12.03
C LEU A 269 16.84 0.06 -11.10
N CYS A 270 17.14 0.70 -9.97
CA CYS A 270 18.04 0.15 -8.96
C CYS A 270 17.55 0.58 -7.58
N LEU A 271 17.09 -0.39 -6.78
CA LEU A 271 16.69 -0.25 -5.39
C LEU A 271 17.71 -1.01 -4.54
N PRO A 272 18.87 -0.41 -4.24
CA PRO A 272 19.96 -1.08 -3.56
C PRO A 272 19.62 -1.48 -2.12
N SER A 273 18.67 -0.76 -1.50
CA SER A 273 18.25 -0.96 -0.12
C SER A 273 17.16 -2.02 0.03
N LEU A 274 16.55 -2.48 -1.08
CA LEU A 274 15.39 -3.37 -1.01
C LEU A 274 15.79 -4.73 -0.44
N ARG A 275 15.25 -5.07 0.72
CA ARG A 275 15.49 -6.32 1.45
C ARG A 275 14.36 -7.30 1.29
N ARG A 276 13.11 -6.84 1.28
CA ARG A 276 11.92 -7.68 1.15
C ARG A 276 11.13 -7.29 -0.09
N LEU A 277 10.81 -8.28 -0.89
CA LEU A 277 9.97 -8.16 -2.07
C LEU A 277 8.88 -9.22 -2.00
N ASP A 278 7.66 -8.78 -1.70
CA ASP A 278 6.47 -9.63 -1.67
C ASP A 278 5.58 -9.25 -2.84
N LEU A 279 5.41 -10.21 -3.76
CA LEU A 279 4.52 -10.09 -4.90
C LEU A 279 3.43 -11.15 -4.73
N SER A 280 2.24 -10.73 -4.35
CA SER A 280 1.12 -11.65 -4.25
C SER A 280 0.32 -11.66 -5.56
N GLU A 281 -0.19 -12.84 -5.92
CA GLU A 281 -1.04 -13.16 -7.08
C GLU A 281 -0.32 -13.50 -8.40
N GLU A 282 -1.02 -13.38 -9.52
CA GLU A 282 -0.58 -13.84 -10.84
C GLU A 282 0.50 -12.94 -11.47
N TRP A 283 1.66 -12.86 -10.82
CA TRP A 283 2.86 -12.23 -11.36
C TRP A 283 3.66 -13.23 -12.21
N VAL A 284 3.79 -12.89 -13.48
CA VAL A 284 4.69 -13.54 -14.44
C VAL A 284 5.92 -12.66 -14.62
N ILE A 285 7.08 -13.21 -14.29
CA ILE A 285 8.36 -12.56 -14.54
C ILE A 285 8.88 -13.11 -15.87
N ASP A 286 9.15 -12.23 -16.83
CA ASP A 286 9.74 -12.65 -18.10
C ASP A 286 11.14 -13.25 -17.85
N GLU A 287 11.41 -14.45 -18.39
CA GLU A 287 12.69 -15.14 -18.20
C GLU A 287 13.89 -14.30 -18.66
N SER A 288 13.68 -13.40 -19.63
CA SER A 288 14.72 -12.48 -20.12
C SER A 288 15.10 -11.39 -19.12
N VAL A 289 14.21 -11.06 -18.17
CA VAL A 289 14.43 -10.00 -17.17
C VAL A 289 14.81 -10.55 -15.81
N GLU A 290 14.50 -11.81 -15.51
CA GLU A 290 14.86 -12.46 -14.25
C GLU A 290 16.31 -12.20 -13.80
N PRO A 291 17.34 -12.33 -14.67
CA PRO A 291 18.71 -12.06 -14.25
C PRO A 291 18.94 -10.58 -13.93
N GLN A 292 18.28 -9.68 -14.66
CA GLN A 292 18.43 -8.24 -14.48
C GLN A 292 17.70 -7.77 -13.22
N LEU A 293 16.57 -8.38 -12.90
CA LEU A 293 15.73 -8.07 -11.76
C LEU A 293 16.53 -8.19 -10.45
N PHE A 294 17.16 -9.32 -10.20
CA PHE A 294 17.87 -9.54 -8.94
C PHE A 294 19.34 -9.10 -8.97
N ALA A 295 20.01 -9.15 -10.12
CA ALA A 295 21.42 -8.75 -10.18
C ALA A 295 21.61 -7.23 -10.30
N LYS A 296 20.66 -6.51 -10.93
CA LYS A 296 20.76 -5.07 -11.19
C LYS A 296 19.69 -4.26 -10.47
N ALA A 297 18.42 -4.67 -10.58
CA ALA A 297 17.33 -3.87 -10.04
C ALA A 297 17.23 -3.97 -8.52
N PHE A 298 17.32 -5.17 -7.97
CA PHE A 298 17.11 -5.44 -6.55
C PHE A 298 18.27 -6.25 -5.94
N PRO A 299 19.51 -5.71 -5.98
CA PRO A 299 20.71 -6.47 -5.58
C PRO A 299 20.76 -6.82 -4.09
N GLY A 300 19.97 -6.14 -3.25
CA GLY A 300 19.92 -6.33 -1.80
C GLY A 300 18.84 -7.28 -1.29
N VAL A 301 18.02 -7.87 -2.17
CA VAL A 301 16.83 -8.62 -1.73
C VAL A 301 17.24 -9.88 -0.98
N LYS A 302 16.82 -9.91 0.29
CA LYS A 302 16.99 -11.00 1.24
C LYS A 302 15.70 -11.77 1.49
N LYS A 303 14.51 -11.26 1.20
CA LYS A 303 13.24 -12.01 1.35
C LYS A 303 12.46 -11.81 0.07
N PHE A 304 12.11 -12.92 -0.58
CA PHE A 304 11.32 -12.88 -1.80
C PHE A 304 10.12 -13.80 -1.65
N SER A 305 8.92 -13.22 -1.57
CA SER A 305 7.67 -13.96 -1.54
C SER A 305 6.95 -13.80 -2.86
N LEU A 306 6.42 -14.91 -3.36
CA LEU A 306 5.67 -14.93 -4.59
C LEU A 306 4.53 -15.93 -4.48
N THR A 307 3.32 -15.42 -4.28
CA THR A 307 2.11 -16.22 -4.04
C THR A 307 1.19 -16.14 -5.26
N GLY A 308 0.34 -17.15 -5.51
CA GLY A 308 -0.72 -17.06 -6.53
C GLY A 308 -0.29 -17.24 -8.01
N ARG A 309 0.83 -17.94 -8.28
CA ARG A 309 1.33 -18.10 -9.65
C ARG A 309 0.54 -19.12 -10.50
N ALA A 310 0.02 -18.66 -11.64
CA ALA A 310 -0.62 -19.52 -12.63
C ALA A 310 0.36 -20.30 -13.55
N ASN A 311 1.62 -19.86 -13.78
CA ASN A 311 2.40 -20.39 -14.92
C ASN A 311 3.93 -20.51 -14.77
N THR A 312 4.53 -20.33 -13.59
CA THR A 312 5.99 -20.47 -13.52
C THR A 312 6.44 -21.91 -13.39
N THR A 313 7.24 -22.36 -14.36
CA THR A 313 7.82 -23.69 -14.29
C THR A 313 8.82 -23.78 -13.14
N ARG A 314 8.91 -24.96 -12.53
CA ARG A 314 9.95 -25.28 -11.55
C ARG A 314 11.36 -24.96 -12.08
N GLU A 315 11.58 -25.11 -13.39
CA GLU A 315 12.86 -24.80 -14.03
C GLU A 315 13.19 -23.30 -14.00
N SER A 316 12.23 -22.43 -14.31
CA SER A 316 12.41 -20.98 -14.26
C SER A 316 12.71 -20.53 -12.83
N LEU A 317 12.04 -21.10 -11.82
CA LEU A 317 12.39 -20.88 -10.42
C LEU A 317 13.83 -21.28 -10.08
N PHE A 318 14.28 -22.46 -10.52
CA PHE A 318 15.68 -22.85 -10.33
C PHE A 318 16.68 -21.93 -11.03
N LYS A 319 16.34 -21.41 -12.22
CA LYS A 319 17.16 -20.41 -12.90
C LYS A 319 17.24 -19.14 -12.07
N LEU A 320 16.10 -18.65 -11.55
CA LEU A 320 16.02 -17.51 -10.65
C LEU A 320 16.96 -17.66 -9.44
N PHE A 321 16.83 -18.78 -8.72
CA PHE A 321 17.64 -19.08 -7.53
C PHE A 321 19.14 -19.18 -7.82
N ARG A 322 19.52 -19.59 -9.04
CA ARG A 322 20.94 -19.64 -9.43
C ARG A 322 21.55 -18.27 -9.64
N ILE A 323 20.73 -17.27 -9.97
CA ILE A 323 21.18 -15.91 -10.30
C ILE A 323 21.13 -14.99 -9.08
N MET A 324 20.30 -15.30 -8.07
CA MET A 324 20.28 -14.55 -6.82
C MET A 324 21.67 -14.54 -6.15
N PRO A 325 22.12 -13.41 -5.59
CA PRO A 325 23.42 -13.28 -4.93
C PRO A 325 23.63 -14.37 -3.86
N THR A 326 24.82 -14.98 -3.83
CA THR A 326 25.17 -16.09 -2.92
C THR A 326 25.34 -15.69 -1.45
N THR A 327 25.22 -14.41 -1.10
CA THR A 327 25.25 -13.91 0.29
C THR A 327 23.98 -14.23 1.09
N CYS A 328 23.11 -15.05 0.53
CA CYS A 328 21.76 -15.30 1.02
C CYS A 328 21.64 -16.78 1.42
N GLY A 329 21.73 -17.09 2.72
CA GLY A 329 21.43 -18.45 3.21
C GLY A 329 19.95 -18.75 3.06
N LEU A 330 19.48 -19.98 2.88
CA LEU A 330 18.04 -20.23 2.68
C LEU A 330 17.39 -20.79 3.96
N VAL A 331 16.36 -20.15 4.50
CA VAL A 331 15.55 -20.70 5.60
C VAL A 331 14.11 -20.89 5.14
N GLY A 332 13.68 -22.14 5.10
CA GLY A 332 12.30 -22.53 4.85
C GLY A 332 11.58 -22.78 6.17
N TYR A 333 10.42 -22.14 6.35
CA TYR A 333 9.46 -22.54 7.37
C TYR A 333 8.52 -23.60 6.78
N TYR A 334 8.36 -24.70 7.50
CA TYR A 334 7.22 -25.61 7.35
C TYR A 334 6.28 -25.28 8.51
N GLY A 335 5.15 -24.64 8.23
CA GLY A 335 4.12 -24.37 9.23
C GLY A 335 2.78 -24.84 8.70
N GLU A 336 2.41 -26.07 9.03
CA GLU A 336 1.01 -26.41 9.23
C GLU A 336 0.73 -26.06 10.70
N ASP A 337 -0.22 -25.14 10.91
CA ASP A 337 -0.84 -24.74 12.17
C ASP A 337 -0.04 -23.84 13.15
N GLU A 338 -0.58 -22.62 13.29
CA GLU A 338 -0.70 -21.72 14.45
C GLU A 338 0.24 -21.95 15.65
N ASP A 339 1.24 -21.06 15.82
CA ASP A 339 1.71 -20.43 17.08
C ASP A 339 3.11 -19.82 16.84
N GLU A 340 3.16 -18.60 16.28
CA GLU A 340 4.41 -17.87 16.03
C GLU A 340 4.92 -17.19 17.32
N ASP A 341 5.86 -17.84 18.01
CA ASP A 341 6.78 -17.15 18.92
C ASP A 341 7.92 -16.53 18.10
N GLU A 342 7.82 -15.22 17.82
CA GLU A 342 8.86 -14.41 17.17
C GLU A 342 10.15 -14.37 18.01
N ASN A 343 11.08 -15.29 17.77
CA ASN A 343 12.49 -15.10 18.14
C ASN A 343 13.23 -14.41 16.98
N GLU A 344 13.06 -13.10 16.87
CA GLU A 344 13.86 -12.22 16.01
C GLU A 344 15.28 -12.04 16.57
N ASP A 345 16.15 -13.04 16.45
CA ASP A 345 17.58 -12.83 16.67
C ASP A 345 18.40 -13.52 15.57
N GLY A 346 18.64 -12.78 14.48
CA GLY A 346 19.99 -12.67 13.91
C GLY A 346 20.48 -13.66 12.86
N ASP A 347 19.62 -14.34 12.08
CA ASP A 347 20.10 -15.10 10.92
C ASP A 347 19.88 -14.34 9.59
N ASP A 348 20.98 -14.03 8.90
CA ASP A 348 21.05 -13.31 7.61
C ASP A 348 20.62 -14.18 6.41
N THR A 349 19.69 -15.09 6.67
CA THR A 349 19.16 -16.07 5.73
C THR A 349 17.93 -15.53 4.98
N LEU A 350 17.99 -15.63 3.65
CA LEU A 350 16.90 -15.53 2.72
C LEU A 350 15.81 -16.58 2.94
N ALA A 351 14.60 -16.10 3.19
CA ALA A 351 13.39 -16.89 3.11
C ALA A 351 12.77 -16.68 1.74
N VAL A 352 12.58 -17.76 0.98
CA VAL A 352 11.74 -17.73 -0.22
C VAL A 352 10.49 -18.54 0.04
N ARG A 353 9.34 -17.86 0.00
CA ARG A 353 8.03 -18.46 0.14
C ARG A 353 7.35 -18.44 -1.23
N ILE A 354 7.07 -19.63 -1.76
CA ILE A 354 6.29 -19.78 -2.98
C ILE A 354 5.01 -20.51 -2.59
N VAL A 355 3.88 -19.85 -2.77
CA VAL A 355 2.57 -20.44 -2.53
C VAL A 355 1.93 -20.65 -3.90
N GLY A 356 1.68 -21.91 -4.27
CA GLY A 356 1.07 -22.27 -5.54
C GLY A 356 -0.23 -23.02 -5.33
N TYR A 357 -1.24 -22.70 -6.13
CA TYR A 357 -2.49 -23.46 -6.18
C TYR A 357 -2.37 -24.50 -7.29
N GLY A 358 -2.39 -25.78 -6.93
CA GLY A 358 -2.30 -26.86 -7.92
C GLY A 358 -3.67 -27.23 -8.47
N ASP A 359 -3.81 -27.28 -9.81
CA ASP A 359 -4.95 -27.92 -10.50
C ASP A 359 -4.86 -29.44 -10.36
N GLY A 360 -5.11 -29.94 -9.15
CA GLY A 360 -5.28 -31.35 -8.84
C GLY A 360 -6.75 -31.63 -8.56
N TYR A 361 -7.49 -32.15 -9.55
CA TYR A 361 -8.81 -32.73 -9.32
C TYR A 361 -8.72 -33.83 -8.25
N ILE A 362 -9.31 -33.58 -7.08
CA ILE A 362 -10.14 -34.45 -6.20
C ILE A 362 -9.94 -34.04 -4.73
N GLY A 363 -10.97 -33.44 -4.13
CA GLY A 363 -11.19 -33.43 -2.68
C GLY A 363 -10.87 -32.12 -1.96
N TYR A 364 -11.91 -31.48 -1.42
CA TYR A 364 -11.91 -30.34 -0.50
C TYR A 364 -10.65 -30.14 0.38
N GLY A 365 -10.08 -28.92 0.31
CA GLY A 365 -9.86 -28.13 1.53
C GLY A 365 -8.47 -28.10 2.15
N SER A 366 -7.38 -27.99 1.37
CA SER A 366 -6.10 -27.55 1.94
C SER A 366 -5.29 -26.76 0.93
N ASP A 367 -4.98 -25.51 1.27
CA ASP A 367 -3.99 -24.70 0.56
C ASP A 367 -2.63 -25.39 0.65
N HIS A 368 -2.22 -26.07 -0.43
CA HIS A 368 -0.91 -26.69 -0.48
C HIS A 368 0.17 -25.63 -0.70
N THR A 369 0.65 -25.05 0.40
CA THR A 369 1.85 -24.20 0.35
C THR A 369 3.08 -25.09 0.14
N VAL A 370 3.64 -25.06 -1.07
CA VAL A 370 4.89 -25.77 -1.36
C VAL A 370 6.08 -24.89 -1.01
N HIS A 371 6.62 -25.07 0.19
CA HIS A 371 7.88 -24.45 0.59
C HIS A 371 9.05 -25.13 -0.12
N TYR A 372 9.72 -24.41 -1.04
CA TYR A 372 10.95 -24.91 -1.67
C TYR A 372 12.16 -24.50 -0.84
N CYS A 373 12.84 -25.49 -0.24
CA CYS A 373 14.11 -25.28 0.43
C CYS A 373 15.27 -25.72 -0.49
N LEU A 374 16.08 -24.76 -0.92
CA LEU A 374 17.33 -24.92 -1.67
C LEU A 374 18.51 -24.47 -0.81
N SER A 375 19.19 -25.41 -0.17
CA SER A 375 20.50 -25.13 0.42
C SER A 375 21.56 -25.22 -0.68
N LYS A 376 22.33 -24.14 -0.86
CA LYS A 376 23.53 -24.15 -1.67
C LYS A 376 24.70 -24.41 -0.73
N ASN A 377 25.15 -25.67 -0.65
CA ASN A 377 26.39 -25.99 0.06
C ASN A 377 27.54 -25.30 -0.68
N VAL A 378 28.10 -24.26 -0.08
CA VAL A 378 29.34 -23.63 -0.55
C VAL A 378 30.48 -24.55 -0.10
N SER A 379 30.94 -25.42 -1.01
CA SER A 379 32.13 -26.26 -0.83
C SER A 379 33.39 -25.56 -1.31
#